data_AF-A0A7C9DX93-F1
#
_entry.id   AF-A0A7C9DX93-F1
#
_cell.length_a   1.000
_cell.length_b   1.000
_cell.length_c   1.000
_cell.angle_alpha   90.00
_cell.angle_beta   90.00
_cell.angle_gamma   90.00
#
_symmetry.space_group_name_H-M   'P 1'
#
loop_
_entity.id
_entity.type
_entity.pdbx_description
1 polymer ?
#
loop_
_entity_poly.entity_id
_entity_poly.type
_entity_poly.pdbx_seq_one_letter_code
_entity_poly.pdbx_strand_id
1 'polypeptide(L)'
;GKEKLTELKINFIGGSSRDNEMLLEGFQPNANLRELWIYGYRGERIPSWIDDNEYLSNLKEIKIWKWETCVCLGSFGRLPRLELLEIADLPNLEYIESSTTHPIALSAA
;
A
#
# COMPACT_ATOMS: atom_id res chain seq x y z
N GLY A 1 -6.17 1.47 -20.67
CA GLY A 1 -5.16 2.52 -20.39
C GLY A 1 -3.96 2.02 -19.60
N LYS A 2 -4.14 1.16 -18.59
CA LYS A 2 -3.03 0.66 -17.74
C LYS A 2 -2.88 -0.87 -17.78
N GLU A 3 -3.70 -1.61 -18.52
CA GLU A 3 -3.77 -3.09 -18.53
C GLU A 3 -2.45 -3.84 -18.71
N LYS A 4 -1.39 -3.21 -19.25
CA LYS A 4 -0.07 -3.81 -19.41
C LYS A 4 0.94 -3.47 -18.30
N LEU A 5 0.54 -2.62 -17.34
CA LEU A 5 1.42 -2.17 -16.27
C LEU A 5 1.67 -3.32 -15.29
N THR A 6 2.92 -3.76 -15.18
CA THR A 6 3.36 -4.83 -14.27
C THR A 6 4.24 -4.30 -13.13
N GLU A 7 4.76 -3.09 -13.26
CA GLU A 7 5.63 -2.47 -12.28
C GLU A 7 5.19 -1.03 -12.02
N LEU A 8 5.10 -0.65 -10.75
CA LEU A 8 4.81 0.72 -10.31
C LEU A 8 5.92 1.16 -9.35
N LYS A 9 6.70 2.14 -9.79
CA LYS A 9 7.88 2.65 -9.09
C LYS A 9 7.71 4.16 -8.89
N ILE A 10 7.47 4.58 -7.65
CA ILE A 10 7.19 5.98 -7.31
C ILE A 10 8.19 6.48 -6.27
N ASN A 11 8.86 7.58 -6.61
CA ASN A 11 9.82 8.26 -5.77
C ASN A 11 9.33 9.68 -5.45
N PHE A 12 8.93 9.90 -4.21
CA PHE A 12 8.47 11.18 -3.71
C PHE A 12 9.65 12.00 -3.17
N ILE A 13 10.07 13.00 -3.95
CA ILE A 13 11.22 13.88 -3.63
C ILE A 13 10.75 15.24 -3.05
N GLY A 14 9.44 15.47 -2.95
CA GLY A 14 8.85 16.73 -2.51
C GLY A 14 7.33 16.66 -2.50
N GLY A 15 6.68 17.82 -2.61
CA GLY A 15 5.22 17.93 -2.58
C GLY A 15 4.65 17.94 -1.16
N SER A 16 3.41 18.42 -1.04
CA SER A 16 2.67 18.30 0.22
C SER A 16 2.21 16.86 0.45
N SER A 17 1.85 16.51 1.69
CA SER A 17 1.24 15.21 1.99
C SER A 17 -0.01 14.96 1.12
N ARG A 18 -0.83 16.00 0.90
CA ARG A 18 -2.03 15.94 0.06
C ARG A 18 -1.71 15.66 -1.41
N ASP A 19 -0.68 16.30 -1.97
CA ASP A 19 -0.29 16.05 -3.36
C ASP A 19 0.16 14.59 -3.55
N ASN A 20 0.91 14.07 -2.57
CA ASN A 20 1.37 12.70 -2.58
C ASN A 20 0.20 11.72 -2.52
N GLU A 21 -0.75 11.94 -1.61
CA GLU A 21 -1.99 11.15 -1.50
C GLU A 21 -2.76 11.12 -2.82
N MET A 22 -3.00 12.30 -3.43
CA MET A 22 -3.75 12.40 -4.69
C MET A 22 -3.03 11.68 -5.84
N LEU A 23 -1.71 11.83 -5.91
CA LEU A 23 -0.89 11.20 -6.94
C LEU A 23 -0.89 9.67 -6.79
N LEU A 24 -0.68 9.16 -5.57
CA LEU A 24 -0.64 7.72 -5.31
C LEU A 24 -2.02 7.07 -5.52
N GLU A 25 -3.10 7.73 -5.09
CA GLU A 25 -4.48 7.25 -5.32
C GLU A 25 -4.78 7.16 -6.83
N GLY A 26 -4.44 8.18 -7.61
CA GLY A 26 -4.68 8.23 -9.06
C GLY A 26 -3.92 7.17 -9.87
N PHE A 27 -2.92 6.50 -9.29
CA PHE A 27 -2.23 5.42 -9.96
C PHE A 27 -3.03 4.14 -10.08
N GLN A 28 -4.01 3.90 -9.18
CA GLN A 28 -4.86 2.70 -9.09
C GLN A 28 -4.53 1.66 -10.17
N PRO A 29 -3.66 0.69 -9.85
CA PRO A 29 -3.19 -0.29 -10.81
C PRO A 29 -4.32 -1.27 -11.17
N ASN A 30 -4.10 -2.08 -12.19
CA ASN A 30 -4.93 -3.26 -12.41
C ASN A 30 -4.25 -4.48 -11.78
N ALA A 31 -4.99 -5.59 -11.72
CA ALA A 31 -4.53 -6.83 -11.11
C ALA A 31 -3.24 -7.41 -11.73
N ASN A 32 -2.74 -6.94 -12.88
CA ASN A 32 -1.48 -7.44 -13.46
C ASN A 32 -0.22 -6.88 -12.79
N LEU A 33 -0.36 -5.95 -11.82
CA LEU A 33 0.79 -5.42 -11.10
C LEU A 33 1.51 -6.54 -10.33
N ARG A 34 2.84 -6.60 -10.50
CA ARG A 34 3.74 -7.60 -9.89
C ARG A 34 4.75 -6.97 -8.95
N GLU A 35 5.18 -5.75 -9.24
CA GLU A 35 6.14 -5.02 -8.39
C GLU A 35 5.58 -3.66 -7.99
N LEU A 36 5.65 -3.37 -6.69
CA LEU A 36 5.33 -2.07 -6.12
C LEU A 36 6.55 -1.53 -5.36
N TRP A 37 7.04 -0.36 -5.76
CA TRP A 37 8.06 0.37 -5.03
C TRP A 37 7.57 1.78 -4.71
N ILE A 38 7.58 2.12 -3.43
CA ILE A 38 7.20 3.42 -2.91
C ILE A 38 8.36 3.94 -2.05
N TYR A 39 8.91 5.08 -2.43
CA TYR A 39 9.95 5.77 -1.66
C TYR A 39 9.51 7.17 -1.29
N GLY A 40 9.66 7.55 -0.02
CA GLY A 40 9.53 8.94 0.44
C GLY A 40 8.09 9.44 0.56
N TYR A 41 7.09 8.55 0.57
CA TYR A 41 5.69 8.95 0.64
C TYR A 41 5.36 9.59 1.99
N ARG A 42 4.74 10.77 1.95
CA ARG A 42 4.42 11.60 3.13
C ARG A 42 2.92 11.70 3.41
N GLY A 43 2.10 10.96 2.67
CA GLY A 43 0.66 10.93 2.91
C GLY A 43 0.33 10.15 4.16
N GLU A 44 -0.69 10.59 4.89
CA GLU A 44 -1.18 9.85 6.07
C GLU A 44 -2.14 8.75 5.63
N ARG A 45 -2.89 9.00 4.54
CA ARG A 45 -3.83 8.02 4.00
C ARG A 45 -3.13 6.96 3.16
N ILE A 46 -3.47 5.70 3.45
CA ILE A 46 -3.17 4.57 2.57
C ILE A 46 -4.13 4.65 1.37
N PRO A 47 -3.65 4.44 0.13
CA PRO A 47 -4.51 4.42 -1.05
C PRO A 47 -5.58 3.32 -0.97
N SER A 48 -6.79 3.60 -1.47
CA SER A 48 -7.92 2.66 -1.37
C SER A 48 -7.64 1.31 -2.03
N TRP A 49 -6.87 1.32 -3.11
CA TRP A 49 -6.49 0.12 -3.87
C TRP A 49 -5.40 -0.73 -3.21
N ILE A 50 -4.77 -0.23 -2.14
CA ILE A 50 -3.88 -1.04 -1.30
C ILE A 50 -4.67 -1.83 -0.27
N ASP A 51 -5.74 -1.24 0.26
CA ASP A 51 -6.66 -1.89 1.19
C ASP A 51 -7.61 -2.88 0.47
N ASP A 52 -7.80 -2.73 -0.84
CA ASP A 52 -8.55 -3.65 -1.68
C ASP A 52 -7.63 -4.68 -2.37
N ASN A 53 -7.71 -5.93 -1.90
CA ASN A 53 -6.90 -7.05 -2.38
C ASN A 53 -7.07 -7.40 -3.87
N GLU A 54 -8.17 -6.99 -4.53
CA GLU A 54 -8.40 -7.34 -5.93
C GLU A 54 -7.30 -6.79 -6.85
N TYR A 55 -6.86 -5.56 -6.59
CA TYR A 55 -5.83 -4.88 -7.40
C TYR A 55 -4.43 -5.44 -7.19
N LEU A 56 -4.17 -6.04 -6.03
CA LEU A 56 -2.85 -6.52 -5.62
C LEU A 56 -2.71 -8.04 -5.67
N SER A 57 -3.71 -8.75 -6.21
CA SER A 57 -3.78 -10.21 -6.23
C SER A 57 -2.59 -10.92 -6.89
N ASN A 58 -1.89 -10.25 -7.84
CA ASN A 58 -0.69 -10.79 -8.50
C ASN A 58 0.62 -10.15 -8.05
N LEU A 59 0.58 -9.33 -7.00
CA LEU A 59 1.75 -8.64 -6.50
C LEU A 59 2.71 -9.63 -5.86
N LYS A 60 3.97 -9.58 -6.31
CA LYS A 60 5.06 -10.47 -5.90
C LYS A 60 6.12 -9.76 -5.09
N GLU A 61 6.39 -8.50 -5.42
CA GLU A 61 7.43 -7.74 -4.74
C GLU A 61 6.88 -6.40 -4.27
N ILE A 62 7.16 -6.10 -3.00
CA ILE A 62 6.79 -4.85 -2.36
C ILE A 62 8.00 -4.29 -1.65
N LYS A 63 8.33 -3.05 -2.00
CA LYS A 63 9.45 -2.32 -1.42
C LYS A 63 8.95 -0.95 -0.97
N ILE A 64 8.91 -0.72 0.34
CA ILE A 64 8.42 0.53 0.93
C ILE A 64 9.51 1.15 1.78
N TRP A 65 9.89 2.37 1.42
CA TRP A 65 11.03 3.06 2.02
C TRP A 65 10.65 4.49 2.38
N LYS A 66 11.04 4.95 3.58
CA LYS A 66 10.83 6.34 4.03
C LYS A 66 9.38 6.81 3.96
N TRP A 67 8.48 6.06 4.60
CA TRP A 67 7.08 6.47 4.77
C TRP A 67 6.85 6.81 6.24
N GLU A 68 7.19 8.04 6.61
CA GLU A 68 7.23 8.49 8.01
C GLU A 68 5.85 8.46 8.68
N THR A 69 4.79 8.78 7.96
CA THR A 69 3.41 8.86 8.47
C THR A 69 2.68 7.52 8.53
N CYS A 70 3.30 6.42 8.07
CA CYS A 70 2.66 5.11 8.04
C CYS A 70 2.60 4.51 9.43
N VAL A 71 1.38 4.32 9.97
CA VAL A 71 1.15 3.63 11.24
C VAL A 71 0.83 2.14 11.04
N CYS A 72 0.15 1.82 9.94
CA CYS A 72 -0.24 0.47 9.56
C CYS A 72 0.06 0.26 8.08
N LEU A 73 0.63 -0.89 7.74
CA LEU A 73 0.58 -1.41 6.37
C LEU A 73 -0.53 -2.46 6.35
N GLY A 74 -1.66 -2.12 5.73
CA GLY A 74 -2.89 -2.93 5.72
C GLY A 74 -2.73 -4.32 5.08
N SER A 75 -3.44 -4.59 3.99
CA SER A 75 -3.61 -5.91 3.34
C SER A 75 -2.33 -6.63 2.89
N PHE A 76 -1.17 -5.99 3.01
CA PHE A 76 0.14 -6.54 2.65
C PHE A 76 0.42 -7.91 3.27
N GLY A 77 -0.06 -8.15 4.50
CA GLY A 77 0.08 -9.43 5.20
C GLY A 77 -0.76 -10.58 4.61
N ARG A 78 -1.65 -10.30 3.65
CA ARG A 78 -2.63 -11.24 3.09
C ARG A 78 -2.46 -11.50 1.60
N LEU A 79 -1.43 -10.94 0.98
CA LEU A 79 -1.24 -11.05 -0.46
C LEU A 79 -0.77 -12.46 -0.84
N PRO A 80 -1.56 -13.23 -1.62
CA PRO A 80 -1.36 -14.67 -1.80
C PRO A 80 -0.15 -15.03 -2.67
N ARG A 81 0.41 -14.05 -3.38
CA ARG A 81 1.52 -14.22 -4.33
C ARG A 81 2.78 -13.46 -3.92
N LEU A 82 2.80 -12.86 -2.72
CA LEU A 82 3.92 -12.07 -2.24
C LEU A 82 5.13 -12.99 -2.00
N GLU A 83 6.20 -12.72 -2.72
CA GLU A 83 7.49 -13.43 -2.66
C GLU A 83 8.54 -12.60 -1.92
N LEU A 84 8.45 -11.27 -1.99
CA LEU A 84 9.36 -10.34 -1.33
C LEU A 84 8.61 -9.17 -0.72
N LEU A 85 8.85 -8.92 0.57
CA LEU A 85 8.45 -7.72 1.28
C LEU A 85 9.69 -7.07 1.90
N GLU A 86 9.96 -5.84 1.51
CA GLU A 86 11.07 -5.04 2.03
C GLU A 86 10.55 -3.72 2.55
N ILE A 87 10.75 -3.48 3.84
CA ILE A 87 10.29 -2.29 4.55
C ILE A 87 11.50 -1.70 5.27
N ALA A 88 11.80 -0.42 5.01
CA ALA A 88 12.92 0.28 5.62
C ALA A 88 12.57 1.74 5.90
N ASP A 89 13.04 2.28 7.03
CA ASP A 89 12.81 3.67 7.43
C ASP A 89 11.31 4.05 7.54
N LEU A 90 10.51 3.22 8.22
CA LEU A 90 9.13 3.53 8.61
C LEU A 90 9.06 3.70 10.14
N PRO A 91 9.48 4.85 10.69
CA PRO A 91 9.66 5.02 12.14
C PRO A 91 8.37 4.92 12.97
N ASN A 92 7.21 5.18 12.36
CA ASN A 92 5.91 5.14 13.04
C ASN A 92 5.10 3.87 12.73
N LEU A 93 5.65 2.91 11.97
CA LEU A 93 4.94 1.67 11.65
C LEU A 93 4.83 0.81 12.91
N GLU A 94 3.60 0.56 13.34
CA GLU A 94 3.33 -0.24 14.54
C GLU A 94 3.04 -1.71 14.20
N TYR A 95 2.30 -1.96 13.12
CA TYR A 95 1.92 -3.31 12.72
C TYR A 95 1.64 -3.43 11.21
N ILE A 96 1.64 -4.68 10.74
CA ILE A 96 1.19 -5.05 9.39
C ILE A 96 -0.06 -5.90 9.56
N GLU A 97 -1.15 -5.52 8.90
CA GLU A 97 -2.43 -6.21 9.09
C GLU A 97 -2.45 -7.56 8.38
N SER A 98 -2.75 -8.63 9.14
CA SER A 98 -2.73 -10.01 8.63
C SER A 98 -4.05 -10.77 8.82
N SER A 99 -5.04 -10.22 9.55
CA SER A 99 -6.26 -10.95 9.94
C SER A 99 -7.53 -10.49 9.23
N THR A 100 -8.39 -11.45 8.88
CA THR A 100 -9.79 -11.24 8.51
C THR A 100 -10.61 -10.97 9.76
N THR A 101 -10.52 -9.78 10.34
CA THR A 101 -11.51 -9.37 11.34
C THR A 101 -12.40 -8.34 10.68
N HIS A 102 -13.52 -8.82 10.12
CA HIS A 102 -14.68 -7.94 10.07
C HIS A 102 -14.88 -7.43 11.49
N PRO A 103 -15.02 -6.11 11.73
CA PRO A 103 -15.49 -5.67 13.04
C PRO A 103 -16.83 -6.36 13.21
N ILE A 104 -16.89 -7.34 14.12
CA ILE A 104 -18.15 -7.79 14.68
C ILE A 104 -18.76 -6.49 15.18
N ALA A 105 -19.86 -6.08 14.56
CA ALA A 105 -20.67 -5.00 15.07
C ALA A 105 -20.92 -5.33 16.54
N LEU A 106 -20.27 -4.60 17.44
CA LEU A 106 -20.73 -4.47 18.81
C LEU A 106 -22.06 -3.76 18.69
N SER A 107 -23.13 -4.53 18.50
CA SER A 107 -24.47 -4.10 18.83
C SER A 107 -24.44 -3.80 20.32
N ALA A 108 -24.28 -2.53 20.66
CA ALA A 108 -24.55 -2.06 22.01
C ALA A 108 -26.04 -2.27 22.25
N ALA A 109 -26.34 -3.15 23.22
CA ALA A 109 -27.62 -3.25 23.89
C ALA A 109 -27.85 -2.02 24.79
#